data_AF-A0A954K8Y7-F1
#
_entry.id   AF-A0A954K8Y7-F1
#
_cell.length_a   1.000
_cell.length_b   1.000
_cell.length_c   1.000
_cell.angle_alpha   90.00
_cell.angle_beta   90.00
_cell.angle_gamma   90.00
#
_symmetry.space_group_name_H-M   'P 1'
#
loop_
_entity.id
_entity.type
_entity.pdbx_description
1 polymer ?
#
loop_
_entity_poly.entity_id
_entity_poly.type
_entity_poly.pdbx_seq_one_letter_code
_entity_poly.pdbx_strand_id
1 'polypeptide(L)'
;GQIYGFDIFDQQSKTQRPSRGKFRCIDFLTGNELWEQGSGRPERSNNDTSDEIGQAGIIVADGKLILLNERGELILLKINPDDCEILARCSVLAGELTWTPPILHRGCVYLRNQSRAACIYVGEPEFLPTQQQTLRVDEIPQEQYVDWAGQILSIEPEYAFDLPSQSWLWNWFFWSSGLLLASLLIALVPASLVRLERRLFTWVICYRTLAFLGGALGTTWISAWTREFVFTWPLCLYIAFDPVLAVVQFRRSQQRSLWRDYLPLFVFAGISICYFLLCRRLSLVFEWAFLAGPIGALPLGLLEAQLSKEKFRGICFSLILKLITYAGFYGSGIVVFWLKY
;
A
#
# COMPACT_ATOMS: atom_id res chain seq x y z
N GLY A 1 9.44 3.24 42.51
CA GLY A 1 9.09 2.04 41.72
C GLY A 1 9.11 2.45 40.26
N GLN A 2 9.29 1.54 39.31
CA GLN A 2 9.42 1.88 37.89
C GLN A 2 8.27 1.26 37.09
N ILE A 3 7.76 2.00 36.12
CA ILE A 3 6.88 1.50 35.07
C ILE A 3 7.69 1.46 33.78
N TYR A 4 7.63 0.33 33.10
CA TYR A 4 8.14 0.17 31.75
C TYR A 4 6.97 -0.01 30.80
N GLY A 5 7.00 0.66 29.67
CA GLY A 5 5.90 0.59 28.72
C GLY A 5 6.27 1.19 27.38
N PHE A 6 5.43 0.90 26.38
CA PHE A 6 5.54 1.52 25.08
C PHE A 6 4.49 2.61 24.94
N ASP A 7 4.95 3.83 24.67
CA ASP A 7 4.11 4.97 24.37
C ASP A 7 3.90 5.06 22.86
N ILE A 8 2.70 4.69 22.41
CA ILE A 8 2.34 4.60 21.00
C ILE A 8 1.80 5.94 20.49
N PHE A 9 2.42 6.46 19.44
CA PHE A 9 2.02 7.70 18.76
C PHE A 9 1.05 7.44 17.61
N ASP A 10 1.15 6.26 16.99
CA ASP A 10 0.31 5.86 15.87
C ASP A 10 -0.11 4.39 16.05
N GLN A 11 -1.42 4.12 15.99
CA GLN A 11 -1.99 2.81 16.28
C GLN A 11 -1.75 1.77 15.17
N GLN A 12 -1.02 2.11 14.11
CA GLN A 12 -0.79 1.22 12.99
C GLN A 12 0.54 0.47 13.11
N SER A 13 0.50 -0.83 13.43
CA SER A 13 1.65 -1.73 13.19
C SER A 13 1.53 -2.40 11.83
N LYS A 14 2.64 -2.45 11.08
CA LYS A 14 2.75 -3.23 9.83
C LYS A 14 3.97 -4.14 9.91
N THR A 15 3.98 -5.26 9.20
CA THR A 15 5.17 -6.14 9.13
C THR A 15 6.43 -5.41 8.63
N GLN A 16 6.25 -4.31 7.91
CA GLN A 16 7.29 -3.45 7.34
C GLN A 16 7.77 -2.34 8.26
N ARG A 17 6.96 -1.94 9.24
CA ARG A 17 7.20 -0.78 10.09
C ARG A 17 6.73 -1.06 11.51
N PRO A 18 7.59 -0.89 12.52
CA PRO A 18 7.15 -0.96 13.90
C PRO A 18 6.13 0.15 14.16
N SER A 19 5.27 -0.09 15.14
CA SER A 19 4.37 0.90 15.69
C SER A 19 5.18 2.12 16.08
N ARG A 20 4.71 3.29 15.67
CA ARG A 20 5.42 4.53 15.96
C ARG A 20 5.23 4.83 17.42
N GLY A 21 6.34 5.02 18.11
CA GLY A 21 6.31 5.29 19.54
C GLY A 21 7.69 5.25 20.16
N LYS A 22 7.71 5.25 21.48
CA LYS A 22 8.94 5.14 22.26
C LYS A 22 8.73 4.20 23.42
N PHE A 23 9.72 3.35 23.68
CA PHE A 23 9.77 2.56 24.90
C PHE A 23 10.27 3.46 26.03
N ARG A 24 9.54 3.54 27.14
CA ARG A 24 9.83 4.49 28.23
C ARG A 24 9.99 3.78 29.56
N CYS A 25 10.85 4.34 30.40
CA CYS A 25 10.89 4.09 31.84
C CYS A 25 10.35 5.32 32.56
N ILE A 26 9.37 5.11 33.44
CA ILE A 26 8.68 6.16 34.18
C ILE A 26 8.77 5.84 35.66
N ASP A 27 9.04 6.85 36.49
CA ASP A 27 8.91 6.69 37.93
C ASP A 27 7.44 6.54 38.33
N PHE A 28 7.12 5.44 39.00
CA PHE A 28 5.76 5.04 39.35
C PHE A 28 5.03 6.07 40.24
N LEU A 29 5.74 6.75 41.13
CA LEU A 29 5.11 7.65 42.11
C LEU A 29 4.91 9.05 41.54
N THR A 30 5.87 9.54 40.77
CA THR A 30 5.88 10.91 40.25
C THR A 30 5.30 11.02 38.85
N GLY A 31 5.31 9.94 38.07
CA GLY A 31 4.95 9.96 36.65
C GLY A 31 6.02 10.61 35.77
N ASN A 32 7.18 10.96 36.34
CA ASN A 32 8.28 11.55 35.58
C ASN A 32 8.93 10.48 34.69
N GLU A 33 9.17 10.84 33.43
CA GLU A 33 10.03 10.05 32.56
C GLU A 33 11.47 10.05 33.10
N LEU A 34 12.05 8.85 33.17
CA LEU A 34 13.45 8.65 33.52
C LEU A 34 14.30 8.53 32.26
N TRP A 35 13.82 7.77 31.28
CA TRP A 35 14.42 7.67 29.95
C TRP A 35 13.42 7.17 28.91
N GLU A 36 13.73 7.41 27.63
CA GLU A 36 12.99 6.93 26.46
C GLU A 36 13.94 6.33 25.41
N GLN A 37 13.43 5.37 24.64
CA GLN A 37 14.17 4.69 23.58
C GLN A 37 13.29 4.56 22.32
N GLY A 38 13.85 4.97 21.18
CA GLY A 38 13.16 5.02 19.90
C GLY A 38 13.00 6.45 19.37
N SER A 39 13.02 6.61 18.05
CA SER A 39 12.95 7.93 17.43
C SER A 39 11.55 8.54 17.44
N GLY A 40 10.50 7.70 17.45
CA GLY A 40 9.11 8.11 17.22
C GLY A 40 8.85 8.72 15.82
N ARG A 41 9.88 8.75 14.96
CA ARG A 41 9.81 9.34 13.62
C ARG A 41 9.17 8.35 12.65
N PRO A 42 8.59 8.84 11.52
CA PRO A 42 8.14 7.93 10.49
C PRO A 42 9.36 7.21 9.92
N GLU A 43 9.30 5.89 9.82
CA GLU A 43 10.33 5.09 9.17
C GLU A 43 10.39 5.47 7.68
N ARG A 44 11.48 6.16 7.29
CA ARG A 44 11.81 6.46 5.89
C ARG A 44 12.80 5.43 5.39
N SER A 45 12.89 5.19 4.08
CA SER A 45 13.76 4.17 3.46
C SER A 45 15.24 4.21 3.86
N ASN A 46 15.69 5.26 4.52
CA ASN A 46 17.09 5.49 4.91
C ASN A 46 17.29 5.67 6.43
N ASN A 47 16.26 5.45 7.27
CA ASN A 47 16.43 5.51 8.72
C ASN A 47 17.02 4.18 9.21
N ASP A 48 18.08 4.25 10.01
CA ASP A 48 18.54 3.09 10.78
C ASP A 48 17.65 2.95 12.03
N THR A 49 16.75 1.97 12.01
CA THR A 49 15.82 1.63 13.10
C THR A 49 16.21 0.31 13.78
N SER A 50 17.43 -0.20 13.50
CA SER A 50 17.90 -1.48 14.03
C SER A 50 17.81 -1.50 15.54
N ASP A 51 18.18 -0.40 16.19
CA ASP A 51 18.34 -0.34 17.64
C ASP A 51 17.02 -0.09 18.37
N GLU A 52 15.98 0.39 17.69
CA GLU A 52 14.69 0.66 18.31
C GLU A 52 14.04 -0.61 18.90
N ILE A 53 13.47 -0.51 20.10
CA ILE A 53 12.75 -1.62 20.74
C ILE A 53 11.39 -1.83 20.07
N GLY A 54 10.70 -0.74 19.70
CA GLY A 54 9.33 -0.79 19.17
C GLY A 54 8.30 -1.22 20.21
N GLN A 55 7.07 -1.50 19.77
CA GLN A 55 6.04 -2.00 20.67
C GLN A 55 6.37 -3.41 21.13
N ALA A 56 6.37 -3.64 22.45
CA ALA A 56 6.74 -4.94 23.01
C ALA A 56 5.87 -5.38 24.18
N GLY A 57 5.62 -6.69 24.25
CA GLY A 57 5.15 -7.36 25.46
C GLY A 57 6.30 -7.55 26.45
N ILE A 58 6.04 -7.32 27.74
CA ILE A 58 7.07 -7.26 28.79
C ILE A 58 6.87 -8.39 29.80
N ILE A 59 7.94 -9.12 30.11
CA ILE A 59 8.04 -10.00 31.28
C ILE A 59 9.14 -9.45 32.20
N VAL A 60 8.88 -9.45 33.50
CA VAL A 60 9.87 -9.10 34.53
C VAL A 60 10.31 -10.39 35.22
N ALA A 61 11.60 -10.71 35.16
CA ALA A 61 12.17 -11.87 35.82
C ALA A 61 13.65 -11.66 36.14
N ASP A 62 14.09 -12.10 37.32
CA ASP A 62 15.51 -12.12 37.72
C ASP A 62 16.24 -10.76 37.51
N GLY A 63 15.60 -9.67 37.90
CA GLY A 63 16.16 -8.31 37.75
C GLY A 63 16.29 -7.82 36.30
N LYS A 64 15.61 -8.48 35.35
CA LYS A 64 15.68 -8.19 33.91
C LYS A 64 14.27 -8.01 33.32
N LEU A 65 14.21 -7.31 32.19
CA LEU A 65 13.03 -7.24 31.34
C LEU A 65 13.27 -8.14 30.13
N ILE A 66 12.36 -9.08 29.89
CA ILE A 66 12.32 -9.91 28.69
C ILE A 66 11.22 -9.36 27.80
N LEU A 67 11.60 -8.80 26.66
CA LEU A 67 10.71 -8.14 25.72
C LEU A 67 10.51 -9.00 24.49
N LEU A 68 9.27 -9.12 24.03
CA LEU A 68 8.96 -9.58 22.67
C LEU A 68 8.36 -8.41 21.91
N ASN A 69 9.10 -7.88 20.94
CA ASN A 69 8.59 -6.79 20.13
C ASN A 69 7.74 -7.27 18.96
N GLU A 70 7.03 -6.33 18.34
CA GLU A 70 6.15 -6.58 17.21
C GLU A 70 6.85 -7.11 15.95
N ARG A 71 8.17 -6.91 15.83
CA ARG A 71 9.00 -7.47 14.75
C ARG A 71 9.38 -8.93 14.99
N GLY A 72 8.96 -9.52 16.11
CA GLY A 72 9.30 -10.89 16.49
C GLY A 72 10.71 -11.04 17.05
N GLU A 73 11.29 -9.96 17.57
CA GLU A 73 12.58 -9.96 18.26
C GLU A 73 12.38 -10.17 19.76
N LEU A 74 13.22 -11.03 20.34
CA LEU A 74 13.35 -11.18 21.78
C LEU A 74 14.51 -10.31 22.26
N ILE A 75 14.24 -9.40 23.19
CA ILE A 75 15.20 -8.40 23.69
C ILE A 75 15.28 -8.53 25.21
N LEU A 76 16.49 -8.64 25.74
CA LEU A 76 16.75 -8.71 27.16
C LEU A 76 17.34 -7.38 27.63
N LEU A 77 16.68 -6.71 28.56
CA LEU A 77 17.17 -5.49 29.18
C LEU A 77 17.48 -5.73 30.65
N LYS A 78 18.45 -4.99 31.16
CA LYS A 78 18.63 -4.84 32.60
C LYS A 78 17.61 -3.84 33.15
N ILE A 79 17.06 -4.10 34.33
CA ILE A 79 16.24 -3.11 35.02
C ILE A 79 17.16 -2.00 35.54
N ASN A 80 17.10 -0.84 34.89
CA ASN A 80 17.90 0.33 35.21
C ASN A 80 17.04 1.61 35.06
N PRO A 81 16.94 2.47 36.09
CA PRO A 81 16.23 3.75 35.99
C PRO A 81 17.03 4.83 35.25
N ASP A 82 18.35 4.71 35.13
CA ASP A 82 19.19 5.79 34.61
C ASP A 82 19.33 5.73 33.09
N ASP A 83 19.28 4.54 32.50
CA ASP A 83 19.42 4.34 31.05
C ASP A 83 18.82 3.00 30.58
N CYS A 84 18.58 2.89 29.27
CA CYS A 84 18.15 1.68 28.58
C CYS A 84 19.35 0.76 28.24
N GLU A 85 19.66 -0.18 29.13
CA GLU A 85 20.77 -1.14 28.95
C GLU A 85 20.28 -2.46 28.31
N ILE A 86 20.49 -2.61 26.99
CA ILE A 86 20.20 -3.86 26.24
C ILE A 86 21.34 -4.87 26.47
N LEU A 87 21.00 -6.02 27.07
CA LEU A 87 21.94 -7.10 27.36
C LEU A 87 22.08 -8.08 26.19
N ALA A 88 20.97 -8.38 25.52
CA ALA A 88 20.95 -9.29 24.37
C ALA A 88 19.73 -9.00 23.47
N ARG A 89 19.86 -9.32 22.19
CA ARG A 89 18.78 -9.26 21.21
C ARG A 89 18.91 -10.41 20.21
N CYS A 90 17.80 -11.04 19.87
CA CYS A 90 17.75 -12.04 18.81
C CYS A 90 16.40 -12.01 18.09
N SER A 91 16.42 -12.38 16.80
CA SER A 91 15.19 -12.57 16.04
C SER A 91 14.68 -13.99 16.23
N VAL A 92 13.39 -14.15 16.55
CA VAL A 92 12.78 -15.46 16.78
C VAL A 92 11.61 -15.71 15.83
N LEU A 93 10.78 -14.68 15.62
CA LEU A 93 9.56 -14.75 14.82
C LEU A 93 9.55 -13.70 13.69
N ALA A 94 10.72 -13.38 13.10
CA ALA A 94 10.79 -12.39 12.02
C ALA A 94 9.99 -12.84 10.80
N GLY A 95 9.47 -11.85 10.08
CA GLY A 95 8.66 -12.04 8.88
C GLY A 95 7.20 -11.61 9.06
N GLU A 96 6.69 -11.64 10.29
CA GLU A 96 5.30 -11.35 10.61
C GLU A 96 5.16 -10.55 11.90
N LEU A 97 4.04 -9.82 12.02
CA LEU A 97 3.73 -9.05 13.23
C LEU A 97 3.46 -9.96 14.41
N THR A 98 4.04 -9.57 15.55
CA THR A 98 3.99 -10.35 16.79
C THR A 98 3.37 -9.51 17.92
N TRP A 99 2.06 -9.64 18.12
CA TRP A 99 1.34 -8.89 19.18
C TRP A 99 0.95 -9.74 20.39
N THR A 100 1.21 -11.05 20.36
CA THR A 100 0.83 -11.90 21.49
C THR A 100 1.83 -11.73 22.63
N PRO A 101 1.36 -11.51 23.87
CA PRO A 101 2.26 -11.34 25.00
C PRO A 101 3.09 -12.60 25.22
N PRO A 102 4.40 -12.47 25.49
CA PRO A 102 5.25 -13.61 25.82
C PRO A 102 4.88 -14.17 27.20
N ILE A 103 5.17 -15.45 27.44
CA ILE A 103 4.97 -16.09 28.76
C ILE A 103 6.27 -16.77 29.20
N LEU A 104 6.71 -16.51 30.43
CA LEU A 104 7.83 -17.22 31.05
C LEU A 104 7.31 -18.34 31.95
N HIS A 105 7.77 -19.56 31.71
CA HIS A 105 7.49 -20.70 32.58
C HIS A 105 8.70 -21.64 32.66
N ARG A 106 9.19 -21.92 33.88
CA ARG A 106 10.31 -22.85 34.15
C ARG A 106 11.57 -22.56 33.32
N GLY A 107 11.95 -21.28 33.21
CA GLY A 107 13.12 -20.86 32.43
C GLY A 107 12.91 -20.86 30.91
N CYS A 108 11.71 -21.19 30.42
CA CYS A 108 11.35 -21.12 29.01
C CYS A 108 10.43 -19.94 28.74
N VAL A 109 10.79 -19.11 27.76
CA VAL A 109 9.95 -18.06 27.20
C VAL A 109 9.20 -18.64 26.01
N TYR A 110 7.88 -18.67 26.12
CA TYR A 110 6.97 -19.09 25.07
C TYR A 110 6.50 -17.85 24.29
N LEU A 111 6.68 -17.91 22.98
CA LEU A 111 6.45 -16.84 22.03
C LEU A 111 5.58 -17.39 20.90
N ARG A 112 4.71 -16.57 20.32
CA ARG A 112 4.00 -16.94 19.10
C ARG A 112 3.66 -15.74 18.25
N ASN A 113 3.33 -15.97 17.00
CA ASN A 113 2.65 -15.01 16.14
C ASN A 113 1.41 -15.69 15.53
N GLN A 114 0.92 -15.22 14.37
CA GLN A 114 -0.26 -15.82 13.72
C GLN A 114 0.01 -17.23 13.15
N SER A 115 1.25 -17.51 12.71
CA SER A 115 1.58 -18.74 11.96
C SER A 115 2.50 -19.70 12.73
N ARG A 116 3.29 -19.21 13.68
CA ARG A 116 4.39 -19.93 14.35
C ARG A 116 4.36 -19.73 15.86
N ALA A 117 4.95 -20.69 16.57
CA ALA A 117 5.24 -20.60 17.99
C ALA A 117 6.66 -21.10 18.26
N ALA A 118 7.33 -20.50 19.23
CA ALA A 118 8.68 -20.83 19.64
C ALA A 118 8.78 -20.91 21.16
N CYS A 119 9.71 -21.73 21.64
CA CYS A 119 10.06 -21.87 23.04
C CYS A 119 11.56 -21.64 23.19
N ILE A 120 11.94 -20.57 23.89
CA ILE A 120 13.33 -20.16 24.08
C ILE A 120 13.71 -20.37 25.53
N TYR A 121 14.70 -21.22 25.77
CA TYR A 121 15.26 -21.39 27.09
C TYR A 121 16.18 -20.21 27.44
N VAL A 122 15.95 -19.56 28.58
CA VAL A 122 16.67 -18.36 29.05
C VAL A 122 17.30 -18.54 30.45
N GLY A 123 17.25 -19.77 30.99
CA GLY A 123 17.88 -20.11 32.26
C GLY A 123 19.35 -20.52 32.12
N GLU A 124 19.93 -21.05 33.20
CA GLU A 124 21.31 -21.54 33.19
C GLU A 124 21.42 -22.79 32.30
N PRO A 125 22.44 -22.89 31.43
CA PRO A 125 22.59 -24.00 30.49
C PRO A 125 22.56 -25.40 31.12
N GLU A 126 22.96 -25.50 32.40
CA GLU A 126 23.01 -26.76 33.16
C GLU A 126 21.62 -27.37 33.40
N PHE A 127 20.57 -26.55 33.45
CA PHE A 127 19.19 -27.02 33.65
C PHE A 127 18.43 -27.24 32.34
N LEU A 128 19.10 -27.12 31.19
CA LEU A 128 18.49 -27.35 29.89
C LEU A 128 18.24 -28.86 29.69
N PRO A 129 17.00 -29.30 29.36
CA PRO A 129 16.69 -30.72 29.22
C PRO A 129 17.52 -31.40 28.12
N THR A 130 18.32 -32.39 28.49
CA THR A 130 19.23 -33.08 27.55
C THR A 130 18.52 -34.08 26.63
N GLN A 131 17.26 -34.42 26.94
CA GLN A 131 16.47 -35.42 26.22
C GLN A 131 15.76 -34.88 24.97
N GLN A 132 15.80 -33.58 24.72
CA GLN A 132 15.08 -32.93 23.64
C GLN A 132 16.06 -32.29 22.66
N GLN A 133 15.81 -32.45 21.36
CA GLN A 133 16.61 -31.77 20.36
C GLN A 133 16.37 -30.26 20.48
N THR A 134 17.44 -29.52 20.78
CA THR A 134 17.42 -28.06 20.87
C THR A 134 18.12 -27.45 19.67
N LEU A 135 17.55 -26.36 19.17
CA LEU A 135 18.18 -25.51 18.17
C LEU A 135 18.87 -24.36 18.88
N ARG A 136 19.98 -23.88 18.31
CA ARG A 136 20.50 -22.57 18.69
C ARG A 136 19.59 -21.49 18.13
N VAL A 137 19.56 -20.32 18.75
CA VAL A 137 18.64 -19.23 18.36
C VAL A 137 18.92 -18.76 16.92
N ASP A 138 20.17 -18.77 16.48
CA ASP A 138 20.60 -18.45 15.11
C ASP A 138 20.16 -19.49 14.06
N GLU A 139 19.76 -20.69 14.48
CA GLU A 139 19.28 -21.77 13.61
C GLU A 139 17.75 -21.78 13.46
N ILE A 140 17.03 -20.92 14.19
CA ILE A 140 15.57 -20.84 14.11
C ILE A 140 15.19 -20.34 12.70
N PRO A 141 14.38 -21.09 11.94
CA PRO A 141 13.98 -20.69 10.59
C PRO A 141 13.26 -19.34 10.61
N GLN A 142 13.88 -18.34 9.98
CA GLN A 142 13.29 -17.02 9.80
C GLN A 142 12.57 -16.93 8.47
N GLU A 143 11.40 -16.30 8.46
CA GLU A 143 10.76 -15.93 7.20
C GLU A 143 11.33 -14.60 6.73
N GLN A 144 11.80 -14.56 5.49
CA GLN A 144 12.22 -13.30 4.87
C GLN A 144 10.97 -12.54 4.44
N TYR A 145 10.70 -11.44 5.13
CA TYR A 145 9.73 -10.47 4.66
C TYR A 145 10.30 -9.70 3.47
N VAL A 146 9.61 -9.73 2.33
CA VAL A 146 9.93 -8.88 1.19
C VAL A 146 8.91 -7.75 1.12
N ASP A 147 9.36 -6.52 1.31
CA ASP A 147 8.54 -5.33 1.18
C ASP A 147 8.26 -4.99 -0.29
N TRP A 148 7.35 -5.74 -0.90
CA TRP A 148 6.82 -5.41 -2.22
C TRP A 148 5.92 -4.17 -2.19
N ALA A 149 5.32 -3.84 -1.03
CA ALA A 149 4.38 -2.74 -0.91
C ALA A 149 5.09 -1.39 -1.00
N GLY A 150 6.18 -1.19 -0.25
CA GLY A 150 7.03 0.00 -0.27
C GLY A 150 7.79 0.19 -1.58
N GLN A 151 7.99 -0.86 -2.38
CA GLN A 151 8.49 -0.73 -3.75
C GLN A 151 7.45 -0.14 -4.71
N ILE A 152 6.17 -0.46 -4.51
CA ILE A 152 5.06 0.00 -5.37
C ILE A 152 4.51 1.34 -4.87
N LEU A 153 4.35 1.48 -3.56
CA LEU A 153 3.93 2.66 -2.82
C LEU A 153 5.17 3.31 -2.20
N SER A 154 5.81 4.19 -2.96
CA SER A 154 6.96 4.97 -2.48
C SER A 154 6.62 5.79 -1.22
N ILE A 155 5.37 6.22 -1.11
CA ILE A 155 4.81 6.89 0.05
C ILE A 155 3.47 6.26 0.34
N GLU A 156 3.29 5.84 1.58
CA GLU A 156 2.02 5.34 2.05
C GLU A 156 1.17 6.49 2.61
N PRO A 157 -0.16 6.38 2.53
CA PRO A 157 -1.05 7.31 3.23
C PRO A 157 -0.80 7.23 4.74
N GLU A 158 -0.63 8.39 5.37
CA GLU A 158 -0.40 8.52 6.82
C GLU A 158 -1.50 7.84 7.64
N TYR A 159 -2.74 7.89 7.15
CA TYR A 159 -3.88 7.17 7.71
C TYR A 159 -4.47 6.22 6.67
N ALA A 160 -3.81 5.09 6.43
CA ALA A 160 -4.19 4.18 5.34
C ALA A 160 -5.60 3.58 5.46
N PHE A 161 -6.13 3.52 6.68
CA PHE A 161 -7.47 2.99 6.98
C PHE A 161 -8.54 4.08 7.10
N ASP A 162 -8.14 5.35 7.11
CA ASP A 162 -9.08 6.46 7.13
C ASP A 162 -9.63 6.73 5.74
N LEU A 163 -10.81 7.34 5.74
CA LEU A 163 -11.42 7.83 4.51
C LEU A 163 -10.56 8.96 3.94
N PRO A 164 -10.18 8.92 2.65
CA PRO A 164 -9.46 10.00 2.01
C PRO A 164 -10.29 11.28 2.09
N SER A 165 -9.65 12.34 2.56
CA SER A 165 -10.26 13.66 2.62
C SER A 165 -10.66 14.16 1.23
N GLN A 166 -11.60 15.10 1.19
CA GLN A 166 -12.02 15.73 -0.07
C GLN A 166 -10.84 16.36 -0.83
N SER A 167 -9.87 16.96 -0.12
CA SER A 167 -8.67 17.53 -0.74
C SER A 167 -7.81 16.46 -1.40
N TRP A 168 -7.67 15.28 -0.79
CA TRP A 168 -6.95 14.16 -1.38
C TRP A 168 -7.63 13.66 -2.65
N LEU A 169 -8.95 13.46 -2.60
CA LEU A 169 -9.72 13.02 -3.77
C LEU A 169 -9.58 13.98 -4.95
N TRP A 170 -9.60 15.29 -4.69
CA TRP A 170 -9.34 16.31 -5.72
C TRP A 170 -7.90 16.29 -6.23
N ASN A 171 -6.92 16.15 -5.34
CA ASN A 171 -5.50 16.06 -5.73
C ASN A 171 -5.26 14.87 -6.68
N TRP A 172 -5.77 13.68 -6.33
CA TRP A 172 -5.67 12.48 -7.16
C TRP A 172 -6.37 12.65 -8.51
N PHE A 173 -7.53 13.33 -8.52
CA PHE A 173 -8.26 13.66 -9.74
C PHE A 173 -7.43 14.56 -10.67
N PHE A 174 -6.82 15.63 -10.14
CA PHE A 174 -6.02 16.56 -10.93
C PHE A 174 -4.76 15.91 -11.50
N TRP A 175 -4.04 15.10 -10.71
CA TRP A 175 -2.88 14.37 -11.20
C TRP A 175 -3.25 13.38 -12.29
N SER A 176 -4.31 12.59 -12.09
CA SER A 176 -4.76 11.62 -13.08
C SER A 176 -5.28 12.29 -14.37
N SER A 177 -6.00 13.40 -14.24
CA SER A 177 -6.46 14.20 -15.38
C SER A 177 -5.30 14.87 -16.12
N GLY A 178 -4.29 15.34 -15.38
CA GLY A 178 -3.06 15.90 -15.93
C GLY A 178 -2.25 14.86 -16.72
N LEU A 179 -2.11 13.64 -16.17
CA LEU A 179 -1.47 12.52 -16.86
C LEU A 179 -2.22 12.13 -18.14
N LEU A 180 -3.56 12.10 -18.09
CA LEU A 180 -4.40 11.85 -19.26
C LEU A 180 -4.21 12.94 -20.33
N LEU A 181 -4.28 14.21 -19.94
CA LEU A 181 -4.10 15.34 -20.85
C LEU A 181 -2.70 15.32 -21.49
N ALA A 182 -1.65 15.13 -20.68
CA ALA A 182 -0.27 15.02 -21.17
C ALA A 182 -0.14 13.87 -22.18
N SER A 183 -0.70 12.70 -21.88
CA SER A 183 -0.67 11.53 -22.76
C SER A 183 -1.38 11.79 -24.09
N LEU A 184 -2.52 12.46 -24.05
CA LEU A 184 -3.29 12.81 -25.25
C LEU A 184 -2.55 13.82 -26.15
N LEU A 185 -1.86 14.80 -25.54
CA LEU A 185 -1.06 15.81 -26.25
C LEU A 185 0.23 15.22 -26.83
N ILE A 186 0.97 14.45 -26.04
CA ILE A 186 2.22 13.80 -26.49
C ILE A 186 1.94 12.84 -27.64
N ALA A 187 0.83 12.11 -27.62
CA ALA A 187 0.43 11.22 -28.70
C ALA A 187 0.19 11.92 -30.04
N LEU A 188 -0.01 13.25 -30.08
CA LEU A 188 -0.17 13.99 -31.34
C LEU A 188 1.12 14.00 -32.17
N VAL A 189 2.29 13.88 -31.53
CA VAL A 189 3.61 13.86 -32.18
C VAL A 189 3.79 12.62 -33.06
N PRO A 190 3.71 11.37 -32.56
CA PRO A 190 3.81 10.20 -33.43
C PRO A 190 2.66 10.13 -34.45
N ALA A 191 1.49 10.67 -34.12
CA ALA A 191 0.36 10.72 -35.04
C ALA A 191 0.58 11.67 -36.22
N SER A 192 1.32 12.78 -36.06
CA SER A 192 1.61 13.72 -37.15
C SER A 192 2.65 13.20 -38.14
N LEU A 193 3.46 12.23 -37.73
CA LEU A 193 4.53 11.63 -38.55
C LEU A 193 4.04 10.51 -39.47
N VAL A 194 2.81 10.03 -39.29
CA VAL A 194 2.23 8.89 -40.02
C VAL A 194 1.23 9.36 -41.09
N ARG A 195 1.04 8.55 -42.14
CA ARG A 195 0.02 8.77 -43.18
C ARG A 195 -1.37 9.05 -42.58
N LEU A 196 -2.13 9.93 -43.25
CA LEU A 196 -3.42 10.43 -42.80
C LEU A 196 -4.40 9.31 -42.39
N GLU A 197 -4.41 8.21 -43.14
CA GLU A 197 -5.28 7.04 -42.91
C GLU A 197 -5.00 6.32 -41.58
N ARG A 198 -3.74 6.34 -41.11
CA ARG A 198 -3.32 5.65 -39.88
C ARG A 198 -3.21 6.61 -38.69
N ARG A 199 -3.34 7.92 -38.91
CA ARG A 199 -3.14 8.97 -37.89
C ARG A 199 -4.01 8.76 -36.65
N LEU A 200 -5.30 8.48 -36.82
CA LEU A 200 -6.23 8.25 -35.72
C LEU A 200 -5.86 6.97 -34.94
N PHE A 201 -5.53 5.89 -35.65
CA PHE A 201 -5.16 4.62 -35.04
C PHE A 201 -3.87 4.73 -34.22
N THR A 202 -2.82 5.34 -34.80
CA THR A 202 -1.57 5.61 -34.09
C THR A 202 -1.79 6.50 -32.87
N TRP A 203 -2.57 7.57 -33.01
CA TRP A 203 -2.89 8.45 -31.89
C TRP A 203 -3.57 7.69 -30.74
N VAL A 204 -4.57 6.87 -31.06
CA VAL A 204 -5.33 6.08 -30.08
C VAL A 204 -4.45 5.09 -29.33
N ILE A 205 -3.56 4.39 -30.03
CA ILE A 205 -2.64 3.44 -29.38
C ILE A 205 -1.67 4.21 -28.48
N CYS A 206 -1.03 5.26 -29.00
CA CYS A 206 0.00 6.00 -28.27
C CYS A 206 -0.55 6.64 -26.99
N TYR A 207 -1.71 7.33 -27.03
CA TYR A 207 -2.21 7.95 -25.81
C TYR A 207 -2.64 6.90 -24.79
N ARG A 208 -3.23 5.77 -25.22
CA ARG A 208 -3.66 4.70 -24.30
C ARG A 208 -2.46 4.06 -23.62
N THR A 209 -1.40 3.76 -24.37
CA THR A 209 -0.18 3.19 -23.77
C THR A 209 0.47 4.15 -22.79
N LEU A 210 0.60 5.44 -23.17
CA LEU A 210 1.19 6.45 -22.29
C LEU A 210 0.34 6.69 -21.04
N ALA A 211 -0.99 6.81 -21.17
CA ALA A 211 -1.88 7.04 -20.04
C ALA A 211 -1.96 5.83 -19.12
N PHE A 212 -1.92 4.60 -19.65
CA PHE A 212 -1.91 3.39 -18.81
C PHE A 212 -0.59 3.26 -18.03
N LEU A 213 0.56 3.45 -18.68
CA LEU A 213 1.86 3.41 -18.02
C LEU A 213 2.03 4.55 -17.01
N GLY A 214 1.64 5.77 -17.39
CA GLY A 214 1.64 6.94 -16.53
C GLY A 214 0.70 6.77 -15.33
N GLY A 215 -0.47 6.16 -15.53
CA GLY A 215 -1.38 5.81 -14.45
C GLY A 215 -0.81 4.76 -13.49
N ALA A 216 -0.14 3.72 -14.02
CA ALA A 216 0.39 2.63 -13.21
C ALA A 216 1.61 3.06 -12.38
N LEU A 217 2.54 3.79 -13.01
CA LEU A 217 3.78 4.28 -12.38
C LEU A 217 3.59 5.60 -11.64
N GLY A 218 2.52 6.34 -11.95
CA GLY A 218 2.25 7.66 -11.37
C GLY A 218 2.13 7.61 -9.85
N THR A 219 1.51 6.57 -9.30
CA THR A 219 1.36 6.41 -7.84
C THR A 219 2.71 6.25 -7.16
N THR A 220 3.70 5.65 -7.83
CA THR A 220 5.06 5.50 -7.29
C THR A 220 5.87 6.78 -7.48
N TRP A 221 5.91 7.35 -8.68
CA TRP A 221 6.80 8.49 -8.98
C TRP A 221 6.26 9.83 -8.51
N ILE A 222 4.97 10.11 -8.71
CA ILE A 222 4.37 11.39 -8.31
C ILE A 222 4.36 11.47 -6.80
N SER A 223 3.97 10.40 -6.11
CA SER A 223 3.99 10.39 -4.64
C SER A 223 5.39 10.62 -4.10
N ALA A 224 6.41 9.94 -4.66
CA ALA A 224 7.81 10.15 -4.26
C ALA A 224 8.26 11.61 -4.44
N TRP A 225 7.78 12.29 -5.49
CA TRP A 225 8.13 13.67 -5.77
C TRP A 225 7.38 14.69 -4.90
N THR A 226 6.06 14.52 -4.73
CA THR A 226 5.22 15.45 -3.94
C THR A 226 5.39 15.26 -2.43
N ARG A 227 5.98 14.14 -2.00
CA ARG A 227 6.05 13.71 -0.59
C ARG A 227 4.67 13.42 0.03
N GLU A 228 3.65 13.25 -0.79
CA GLU A 228 2.27 12.95 -0.39
C GLU A 228 1.76 11.75 -1.18
N PHE A 229 0.85 10.97 -0.61
CA PHE A 229 0.26 9.83 -1.32
C PHE A 229 -0.70 10.31 -2.43
N VAL A 230 -0.36 10.02 -3.69
CA VAL A 230 -1.17 10.34 -4.87
C VAL A 230 -1.60 9.06 -5.58
N PHE A 231 -2.90 8.81 -5.64
CA PHE A 231 -3.45 7.59 -6.25
C PHE A 231 -3.89 7.81 -7.71
N THR A 232 -3.19 7.18 -8.65
CA THR A 232 -3.39 7.38 -10.11
C THR A 232 -3.93 6.16 -10.85
N TRP A 233 -4.06 5.01 -10.18
CA TRP A 233 -4.57 3.77 -10.79
C TRP A 233 -6.01 3.83 -11.34
N PRO A 234 -6.92 4.73 -10.89
CA PRO A 234 -8.21 4.90 -11.54
C PRO A 234 -8.08 5.28 -13.02
N LEU A 235 -6.98 5.94 -13.41
CA LEU A 235 -6.67 6.22 -14.81
C LEU A 235 -6.46 4.93 -15.62
N CYS A 236 -5.77 3.93 -15.07
CA CYS A 236 -5.55 2.64 -15.73
C CYS A 236 -6.87 1.92 -16.00
N LEU A 237 -7.79 1.94 -15.02
CA LEU A 237 -9.12 1.35 -15.17
C LEU A 237 -9.92 2.06 -16.27
N TYR A 238 -9.90 3.40 -16.30
CA TYR A 238 -10.55 4.16 -17.36
C TYR A 238 -9.99 3.85 -18.75
N ILE A 239 -8.66 3.80 -18.89
CA ILE A 239 -8.01 3.49 -20.16
C ILE A 239 -8.29 2.05 -20.62
N ALA A 240 -8.40 1.10 -19.68
CA ALA A 240 -8.82 -0.27 -19.96
C ALA A 240 -10.31 -0.37 -20.36
N PHE A 241 -11.15 0.53 -19.84
CA PHE A 241 -12.57 0.60 -20.15
C PHE A 241 -12.87 1.28 -21.50
N ASP A 242 -12.04 2.23 -21.92
CA ASP A 242 -12.24 3.00 -23.17
C ASP A 242 -12.40 2.13 -24.45
N PRO A 243 -11.65 1.02 -24.66
CA PRO A 243 -11.92 0.05 -25.71
C PRO A 243 -13.29 -0.65 -25.62
N VAL A 244 -13.81 -0.89 -24.40
CA VAL A 244 -15.13 -1.50 -24.19
C VAL A 244 -16.23 -0.55 -24.66
N LEU A 245 -16.10 0.74 -24.34
CA LEU A 245 -17.00 1.78 -24.87
C LEU A 245 -17.00 1.78 -26.40
N ALA A 246 -15.84 1.69 -27.04
CA ALA A 246 -15.75 1.63 -28.50
C ALA A 246 -16.50 0.41 -29.07
N VAL A 247 -16.39 -0.78 -28.48
CA VAL A 247 -17.13 -1.97 -28.93
C VAL A 247 -18.65 -1.79 -28.81
N VAL A 248 -19.13 -1.23 -27.70
CA VAL A 248 -20.56 -0.95 -27.50
C VAL A 248 -21.09 -0.01 -28.60
N GLN A 249 -20.28 0.94 -29.05
CA GLN A 249 -20.62 1.85 -30.14
C GLN A 249 -20.67 1.14 -31.51
N PHE A 250 -19.75 0.21 -31.78
CA PHE A 250 -19.66 -0.52 -33.06
C PHE A 250 -20.69 -1.66 -33.24
N ARG A 251 -21.39 -2.09 -32.18
CA ARG A 251 -22.50 -3.08 -32.25
C ARG A 251 -23.67 -2.67 -33.18
N ARG A 252 -23.67 -1.44 -33.71
CA ARG A 252 -24.60 -0.98 -34.76
C ARG A 252 -24.23 -1.42 -36.18
N SER A 253 -23.07 -2.06 -36.40
CA SER A 253 -22.63 -2.57 -37.71
C SER A 253 -22.88 -4.09 -37.87
N GLN A 254 -23.22 -4.55 -39.08
CA GLN A 254 -23.66 -5.94 -39.36
C GLN A 254 -22.55 -7.02 -39.30
N GLN A 255 -21.27 -6.68 -39.23
CA GLN A 255 -20.18 -7.67 -39.16
C GLN A 255 -19.77 -7.95 -37.71
N ARG A 256 -20.07 -9.18 -37.23
CA ARG A 256 -19.70 -9.66 -35.90
C ARG A 256 -18.44 -10.52 -35.95
N SER A 257 -17.49 -10.25 -35.07
CA SER A 257 -16.36 -11.14 -34.77
C SER A 257 -16.29 -11.33 -33.27
N LEU A 258 -16.39 -12.58 -32.81
CA LEU A 258 -16.37 -12.92 -31.39
C LEU A 258 -15.14 -12.32 -30.69
N TRP A 259 -13.96 -12.46 -31.29
CA TRP A 259 -12.72 -11.94 -30.71
C TRP A 259 -12.70 -10.42 -30.62
N ARG A 260 -13.25 -9.71 -31.60
CA ARG A 260 -13.27 -8.24 -31.61
C ARG A 260 -14.21 -7.66 -30.55
N ASP A 261 -15.30 -8.36 -30.26
CA ASP A 261 -16.33 -7.89 -29.33
C ASP A 261 -16.04 -8.28 -27.87
N TYR A 262 -15.48 -9.46 -27.63
CA TYR A 262 -15.26 -9.98 -26.28
C TYR A 262 -13.86 -9.71 -25.72
N LEU A 263 -12.82 -9.56 -26.55
CA LEU A 263 -11.45 -9.34 -26.07
C LEU A 263 -11.32 -8.09 -25.19
N PRO A 264 -11.88 -6.91 -25.57
CA PRO A 264 -11.82 -5.73 -24.70
C PRO A 264 -12.50 -5.92 -23.35
N LEU A 265 -13.59 -6.70 -23.30
CA LEU A 265 -14.31 -7.01 -22.08
C LEU A 265 -13.46 -7.90 -21.14
N PHE A 266 -12.81 -8.94 -21.68
CA PHE A 266 -11.94 -9.82 -20.90
C PHE A 266 -10.70 -9.09 -20.39
N VAL A 267 -10.08 -8.25 -21.22
CA VAL A 267 -8.94 -7.42 -20.81
C VAL A 267 -9.34 -6.47 -19.69
N PHE A 268 -10.48 -5.78 -19.82
CA PHE A 268 -11.00 -4.91 -18.75
C PHE A 268 -11.25 -5.69 -17.46
N ALA A 269 -11.94 -6.84 -17.53
CA ALA A 269 -12.18 -7.69 -16.37
C ALA A 269 -10.89 -8.16 -15.69
N GLY A 270 -9.88 -8.58 -16.46
CA GLY A 270 -8.58 -8.98 -15.93
C GLY A 270 -7.86 -7.83 -15.22
N ILE A 271 -7.89 -6.62 -15.80
CA ILE A 271 -7.31 -5.42 -15.19
C ILE A 271 -8.08 -5.02 -13.92
N SER A 272 -9.41 -5.11 -13.91
CA SER A 272 -10.24 -4.87 -12.73
C SER A 272 -9.95 -5.85 -11.59
N ILE A 273 -9.78 -7.14 -11.89
CA ILE A 273 -9.39 -8.16 -10.90
C ILE A 273 -7.99 -7.88 -10.37
N CYS A 274 -7.04 -7.57 -11.25
CA CYS A 274 -5.67 -7.24 -10.85
C CYS A 274 -5.65 -6.00 -9.94
N TYR A 275 -6.37 -4.93 -10.32
CA TYR A 275 -6.56 -3.74 -9.50
C TYR A 275 -7.12 -4.09 -8.11
N PHE A 276 -8.20 -4.88 -8.06
CA PHE A 276 -8.81 -5.29 -6.80
C PHE A 276 -7.84 -6.06 -5.91
N LEU A 277 -7.16 -7.07 -6.47
CA LEU A 277 -6.21 -7.89 -5.74
C LEU A 277 -5.00 -7.09 -5.25
N LEU A 278 -4.51 -6.14 -6.06
CA LEU A 278 -3.41 -5.24 -5.68
C LEU A 278 -3.84 -4.30 -4.57
N CYS A 279 -4.98 -3.61 -4.71
CA CYS A 279 -5.50 -2.73 -3.66
C CYS A 279 -5.73 -3.48 -2.35
N ARG A 280 -6.29 -4.71 -2.42
CA ARG A 280 -6.52 -5.55 -1.24
C ARG A 280 -5.21 -6.00 -0.59
N ARG A 281 -4.21 -6.38 -1.38
CA ARG A 281 -2.89 -6.78 -0.89
C ARG A 281 -2.12 -5.62 -0.26
N LEU A 282 -2.36 -4.40 -0.73
CA LEU A 282 -1.81 -3.16 -0.19
C LEU A 282 -2.69 -2.54 0.92
N SER A 283 -3.76 -3.23 1.32
CA SER A 283 -4.70 -2.76 2.35
C SER A 283 -5.30 -1.37 2.08
N LEU A 284 -5.58 -1.05 0.81
CA LEU A 284 -6.20 0.22 0.40
C LEU A 284 -7.73 0.13 0.50
N VAL A 285 -8.35 1.03 1.28
CA VAL A 285 -9.79 1.02 1.61
C VAL A 285 -10.71 1.19 0.39
N PHE A 286 -10.22 1.81 -0.69
CA PHE A 286 -10.99 2.11 -1.91
C PHE A 286 -10.91 1.01 -3.00
N GLU A 287 -10.54 -0.22 -2.64
CA GLU A 287 -10.44 -1.38 -3.54
C GLU A 287 -11.69 -1.63 -4.42
N TRP A 288 -12.89 -1.26 -3.95
CA TRP A 288 -14.15 -1.40 -4.69
C TRP A 288 -14.62 -0.13 -5.38
N ALA A 289 -14.16 1.04 -4.94
CA ALA A 289 -14.73 2.33 -5.32
C ALA A 289 -14.66 2.54 -6.83
N PHE A 290 -13.45 2.52 -7.39
CA PHE A 290 -13.23 2.86 -8.79
C PHE A 290 -13.63 1.76 -9.78
N LEU A 291 -13.99 0.56 -9.29
CA LEU A 291 -14.62 -0.47 -10.13
C LEU A 291 -16.02 -0.07 -10.59
N ALA A 292 -16.69 0.84 -9.87
CA ALA A 292 -17.95 1.44 -10.29
C ALA A 292 -17.79 2.52 -11.38
N GLY A 293 -16.55 2.90 -11.71
CA GLY A 293 -16.22 3.92 -12.70
C GLY A 293 -16.97 3.83 -14.05
N PRO A 294 -17.18 2.62 -14.62
CA PRO A 294 -17.96 2.47 -15.84
C PRO A 294 -19.37 3.09 -15.79
N ILE A 295 -20.02 3.11 -14.61
CA ILE A 295 -21.39 3.62 -14.45
C ILE A 295 -21.48 5.10 -14.84
N GLY A 296 -20.54 5.93 -14.37
CA GLY A 296 -20.51 7.36 -14.70
C GLY A 296 -19.94 7.66 -16.09
N ALA A 297 -19.05 6.79 -16.58
CA ALA A 297 -18.41 6.98 -17.89
C ALA A 297 -19.31 6.59 -19.07
N LEU A 298 -20.17 5.58 -18.92
CA LEU A 298 -21.06 5.08 -19.96
C LEU A 298 -21.94 6.14 -20.64
N PRO A 299 -22.73 6.96 -19.93
CA PRO A 299 -23.62 7.94 -20.57
C PRO A 299 -22.83 8.98 -21.36
N LEU A 300 -21.71 9.47 -20.80
CA LEU A 300 -20.85 10.46 -21.44
C LEU A 300 -20.11 9.87 -22.65
N GLY A 301 -19.68 8.62 -22.56
CA GLY A 301 -19.00 7.91 -23.66
C GLY A 301 -19.95 7.56 -24.81
N LEU A 302 -21.24 7.34 -24.55
CA LEU A 302 -22.24 7.15 -25.60
C LEU A 302 -22.58 8.46 -26.31
N LEU A 303 -22.56 9.60 -25.60
CA LEU A 303 -22.70 10.93 -26.22
C LEU A 303 -21.52 11.24 -27.15
N GLU A 304 -20.28 10.87 -26.77
CA GLU A 304 -19.10 10.96 -27.65
C GLU A 304 -19.31 10.24 -28.99
N ALA A 305 -19.95 9.08 -28.97
CA ALA A 305 -20.18 8.27 -30.17
C ALA A 305 -21.07 8.95 -31.21
N GLN A 306 -21.97 9.83 -30.75
CA GLN A 306 -22.96 10.50 -31.61
C GLN A 306 -22.40 11.74 -32.31
N LEU A 307 -21.24 12.26 -31.85
CA LEU A 307 -20.62 13.46 -32.37
C LEU A 307 -19.59 13.08 -33.45
N SER A 308 -19.90 13.37 -34.72
CA SER A 308 -19.06 13.05 -35.89
C SER A 308 -17.63 13.63 -35.77
N LYS A 309 -16.61 12.77 -35.95
CA LYS A 309 -15.16 13.07 -35.79
C LYS A 309 -14.49 13.60 -37.08
N GLU A 310 -15.19 14.31 -37.96
CA GLU A 310 -14.69 14.59 -39.33
C GLU A 310 -13.84 15.87 -39.55
N LYS A 311 -13.57 16.71 -38.54
CA LYS A 311 -12.74 17.94 -38.72
C LYS A 311 -11.71 18.16 -37.61
N PHE A 312 -10.69 18.98 -37.85
CA PHE A 312 -9.64 19.37 -36.89
C PHE A 312 -10.19 19.94 -35.55
N ARG A 313 -11.38 20.61 -35.58
CA ARG A 313 -12.15 20.98 -34.38
C ARG A 313 -12.52 19.77 -33.51
N GLY A 314 -12.63 18.59 -34.10
CA GLY A 314 -12.91 17.30 -33.47
C GLY A 314 -11.77 16.75 -32.61
N ILE A 315 -10.49 17.13 -32.84
CA ILE A 315 -9.39 16.67 -31.98
C ILE A 315 -9.46 17.40 -30.63
N CYS A 316 -9.47 18.74 -30.61
CA CYS A 316 -9.60 19.51 -29.38
C CYS A 316 -10.89 19.15 -28.62
N PHE A 317 -11.99 18.95 -29.36
CA PHE A 317 -13.24 18.51 -28.79
C PHE A 317 -13.16 17.08 -28.21
N SER A 318 -12.47 16.16 -28.89
CA SER A 318 -12.21 14.81 -28.37
C SER A 318 -11.34 14.82 -27.12
N LEU A 319 -10.37 15.74 -27.00
CA LEU A 319 -9.57 15.90 -25.78
C LEU A 319 -10.45 16.26 -24.58
N ILE A 320 -11.27 17.30 -24.74
CA ILE A 320 -12.19 17.77 -23.70
C ILE A 320 -13.15 16.64 -23.31
N LEU A 321 -13.68 15.92 -24.29
CA LEU A 321 -14.63 14.84 -24.04
C LEU A 321 -14.00 13.64 -23.33
N LYS A 322 -12.72 13.32 -23.63
CA LYS A 322 -11.97 12.30 -22.89
C LYS A 322 -11.72 12.68 -21.43
N LEU A 323 -11.51 13.96 -21.15
CA LEU A 323 -11.42 14.47 -19.77
C LEU A 323 -12.78 14.43 -19.06
N ILE A 324 -13.86 14.80 -19.74
CA ILE A 324 -15.23 14.76 -19.18
C ILE A 324 -15.65 13.32 -18.88
N THR A 325 -15.41 12.38 -19.79
CA THR A 325 -15.70 10.96 -19.57
C THR A 325 -14.87 10.37 -18.44
N TYR A 326 -13.59 10.77 -18.32
CA TYR A 326 -12.78 10.41 -17.16
C TYR A 326 -13.32 11.02 -15.86
N ALA A 327 -13.78 12.26 -15.87
CA ALA A 327 -14.40 12.89 -14.70
C ALA A 327 -15.68 12.15 -14.25
N GLY A 328 -16.51 11.71 -15.21
CA GLY A 328 -17.65 10.84 -14.92
C GLY A 328 -17.22 9.49 -14.35
N PHE A 329 -16.17 8.88 -14.90
CA PHE A 329 -15.58 7.64 -14.37
C PHE A 329 -15.18 7.81 -12.91
N TYR A 330 -14.32 8.79 -12.64
CA TYR A 330 -13.78 9.07 -11.32
C TYR A 330 -14.88 9.44 -10.32
N GLY A 331 -15.82 10.30 -10.72
CA GLY A 331 -16.95 10.74 -9.89
C GLY A 331 -17.86 9.60 -9.47
N SER A 332 -18.18 8.65 -10.35
CA SER A 332 -18.99 7.48 -9.96
C SER A 332 -18.27 6.57 -8.97
N GLY A 333 -16.94 6.46 -9.06
CA GLY A 333 -16.14 5.77 -8.06
C GLY A 333 -16.20 6.45 -6.70
N ILE A 334 -16.13 7.78 -6.66
CA ILE A 334 -16.30 8.57 -5.44
C ILE A 334 -17.69 8.36 -4.84
N VAL A 335 -18.76 8.41 -5.65
CA VAL A 335 -20.14 8.22 -5.14
C VAL A 335 -20.30 6.84 -4.48
N VAL A 336 -19.82 5.78 -5.12
CA VAL A 336 -19.87 4.43 -4.50
C VAL A 336 -19.00 4.36 -3.24
N PHE A 337 -17.88 5.06 -3.22
CA PHE A 337 -17.04 5.17 -2.03
C PHE A 337 -17.80 5.79 -0.86
N TRP A 338 -18.47 6.93 -1.05
CA TRP A 338 -19.29 7.62 -0.03
C TRP A 338 -20.61 6.92 0.33
N LEU A 339 -21.11 6.01 -0.52
CA LEU A 339 -22.30 5.22 -0.19
C LEU A 339 -21.97 4.00 0.68
N LYS A 340 -20.73 3.54 0.64
CA LYS A 340 -20.28 2.35 1.37
C LYS A 340 -19.81 2.68 2.80
N TYR A 341 -19.27 3.87 3.01
CA TYR A 341 -18.72 4.37 4.27
C TYR A 341 -19.41 5.68 4.63
#